data_AF-A0A0C2UB63-F1
#
_entry.id   AF-A0A0C2UB63-F1
#
_cell.length_a   1.000
_cell.length_b   1.000
_cell.length_c   1.000
_cell.angle_alpha   90.00
_cell.angle_beta   90.00
_cell.angle_gamma   90.00
#
_symmetry.space_group_name_H-M   'P 1'
#
loop_
_entity.id
_entity.type
_entity.pdbx_description
1 polymer ?
#
loop_
_entity_poly.entity_id
_entity_poly.type
_entity_poly.pdbx_seq_one_letter_code
_entity_poly.pdbx_strand_id
1 'polypeptide(L)' 'MEEGDRMSLRAIAIILIWVGVLALLGVLVHRFTRGAWSLEDDDIPVISPRQKLAAALALATTTAGLGLFIWSWYGMG' A
#
# COMPACT_ATOMS: atom_id res chain seq x y z
N MET A 1 9.94 -24.49 -14.23
CA MET A 1 9.04 -24.10 -13.14
C MET A 1 7.63 -24.42 -13.57
N GLU A 2 6.91 -25.20 -12.77
CA GLU A 2 5.58 -25.71 -13.11
C GLU A 2 4.54 -24.56 -13.14
N GLU A 3 3.46 -24.76 -13.89
CA GLU A 3 2.31 -23.84 -13.99
C GLU A 3 1.81 -23.39 -12.59
N GLY A 4 1.89 -24.28 -11.59
CA GLY A 4 1.51 -24.01 -10.20
C GLY A 4 2.33 -22.94 -9.50
N ASP A 5 3.65 -22.87 -9.75
CA ASP A 5 4.52 -21.84 -9.15
C ASP A 5 4.19 -20.45 -9.69
N ARG A 6 3.73 -20.37 -10.94
CA ARG A 6 3.32 -19.09 -11.57
C ARG A 6 2.05 -18.53 -10.95
N MET A 7 1.03 -19.38 -10.73
CA MET A 7 -0.18 -18.96 -10.01
C MET A 7 0.15 -18.52 -8.58
N SER A 8 1.05 -19.24 -7.89
CA SER A 8 1.47 -18.93 -6.53
C SER A 8 2.12 -17.54 -6.41
N LEU A 9 3.08 -17.21 -7.28
CA LEU A 9 3.75 -15.89 -7.27
C LEU A 9 2.79 -14.73 -7.57
N ARG A 10 1.87 -14.93 -8.52
CA ARG A 10 0.85 -13.93 -8.85
C ARG A 10 -0.10 -13.70 -7.67
N ALA A 11 -0.51 -14.76 -6.98
CA ALA A 11 -1.35 -14.66 -5.80
C ALA A 11 -0.65 -13.86 -4.68
N ILE A 12 0.64 -14.13 -4.43
CA ILE A 12 1.44 -13.39 -3.45
C ILE A 12 1.54 -11.90 -3.83
N ALA A 13 1.80 -11.60 -5.10
CA ALA A 13 1.88 -10.22 -5.58
C ALA A 13 0.55 -9.47 -5.39
N ILE A 14 -0.58 -10.11 -5.71
CA ILE A 14 -1.92 -9.56 -5.51
C ILE A 14 -2.20 -9.30 -4.02
N ILE A 15 -1.86 -10.25 -3.14
CA ILE A 15 -2.01 -10.09 -1.69
C ILE A 15 -1.22 -8.88 -1.19
N LEU A 16 0.05 -8.72 -1.61
CA LEU A 16 0.89 -7.60 -1.21
C LEU A 16 0.30 -6.25 -1.66
N ILE A 17 -0.21 -6.18 -2.90
CA ILE A 17 -0.88 -4.98 -3.41
C ILE A 17 -2.09 -4.64 -2.54
N TRP A 18 -2.97 -5.61 -2.28
CA TRP A 18 -4.18 -5.37 -1.49
C TRP A 18 -3.89 -4.99 -0.03
N VAL A 19 -2.92 -5.65 0.61
CA VAL A 19 -2.49 -5.31 1.96
C VAL A 19 -1.98 -3.88 2.02
N GLY A 20 -1.15 -3.47 1.05
CA GLY A 20 -0.64 -2.10 0.98
C GLY A 20 -1.74 -1.06 0.72
N VAL A 21 -2.67 -1.34 -0.20
CA VAL A 21 -3.82 -0.47 -0.50
C VAL A 21 -4.72 -0.31 0.73
N LEU A 22 -5.08 -1.40 1.40
CA LEU A 22 -5.91 -1.36 2.61
C LEU A 22 -5.24 -0.60 3.74
N ALA A 23 -3.92 -0.76 3.92
CA ALA A 23 -3.17 0.01 4.91
C ALA A 23 -3.17 1.52 4.59
N LEU A 24 -2.99 1.90 3.32
CA LEU A 24 -3.10 3.31 2.89
C LEU A 24 -4.49 3.87 3.13
N LEU A 25 -5.54 3.13 2.78
CA LEU A 25 -6.92 3.52 3.03
C LEU A 25 -7.18 3.70 4.52
N GLY A 26 -6.67 2.80 5.37
CA GLY A 26 -6.78 2.94 6.83
C GLY A 26 -6.14 4.22 7.35
N VAL A 27 -4.94 4.57 6.87
CA VAL A 27 -4.27 5.84 7.22
C VAL A 27 -5.09 7.05 6.78
N LEU A 28 -5.63 7.01 5.56
CA LEU A 28 -6.46 8.09 5.01
C LEU A 28 -7.76 8.25 5.79
N VAL A 29 -8.52 7.18 6.01
CA VAL A 29 -9.77 7.19 6.78
C VAL A 29 -9.53 7.68 8.21
N HIS A 30 -8.46 7.22 8.86
CA HIS A 30 -8.08 7.71 10.18
C HIS A 30 -7.81 9.22 10.19
N ARG A 31 -7.22 9.76 9.12
CA ARG A 31 -7.03 11.21 8.97
C ARG A 31 -8.33 11.96 8.69
N PHE A 32 -9.17 11.45 7.79
CA PHE A 32 -10.45 12.07 7.43
C PHE A 32 -11.41 12.13 8.62
N THR A 33 -11.50 11.04 9.39
CA THR A 33 -12.34 10.96 10.59
C THR A 33 -11.89 11.90 11.71
N ARG A 34 -10.62 12.28 11.77
CA ARG A 34 -10.08 13.24 12.74
C ARG A 34 -10.14 14.70 12.29
N GLY A 35 -10.92 15.01 11.26
CA GLY A 35 -11.31 16.40 10.96
C GLY A 35 -10.27 17.23 10.20
N ALA A 36 -9.25 16.62 9.59
CA ALA A 36 -8.15 17.33 8.92
C ALA A 36 -8.52 18.08 7.61
N TRP A 37 -9.81 18.39 7.39
CA TRP A 37 -10.35 19.09 6.21
C TRP A 37 -11.16 20.34 6.55
N SER A 38 -11.23 20.75 7.82
CA SER A 38 -11.66 22.12 8.13
C SER A 38 -10.63 23.08 7.54
N LEU A 39 -11.00 23.79 6.47
CA LEU A 39 -10.20 24.88 5.87
C LEU A 39 -10.06 26.07 6.83
N GLU A 40 -10.79 26.06 7.95
CA GLU A 40 -10.80 27.09 8.99
C GLU A 40 -9.86 26.75 10.16
N ASP A 41 -9.31 25.53 10.23
CA ASP A 41 -8.33 25.16 11.24
C ASP A 41 -6.90 25.34 10.69
N ASP A 42 -6.27 26.45 11.04
CA ASP A 42 -4.81 26.65 10.89
C ASP A 42 -3.99 25.59 11.67
N ASP A 43 -4.64 24.86 12.58
CA ASP A 43 -4.09 23.70 13.29
C ASP A 43 -4.26 22.41 12.48
N ILE A 44 -3.62 22.32 11.31
CA ILE A 44 -3.50 21.04 10.59
C ILE A 44 -2.86 20.03 11.56
N PRO A 45 -3.55 18.94 11.96
CA PRO A 45 -2.97 18.01 12.91
C PRO A 45 -1.69 17.41 12.30
N VAL A 46 -0.55 17.74 12.91
CA VAL A 46 0.78 17.36 12.44
C VAL A 46 0.82 15.84 12.25
N ILE A 47 1.09 15.38 11.02
CA ILE A 47 1.16 13.95 10.71
C ILE A 47 2.19 13.32 11.65
N SER A 48 1.72 12.41 12.51
CA SER A 48 2.59 11.77 13.49
C SER A 48 3.65 10.91 12.79
N PRO A 49 4.87 10.76 13.37
CA PRO A 49 5.91 9.90 12.82
C PRO A 49 5.44 8.46 12.53
N ARG A 50 4.52 7.93 13.36
CA ARG A 50 3.92 6.60 13.17
C ARG A 50 3.04 6.52 11.93
N GLN A 51 2.24 7.55 11.65
CA GLN A 51 1.43 7.61 10.42
C GLN A 51 2.30 7.73 9.17
N LYS A 52 3.39 8.52 9.23
CA LYS A 52 4.36 8.60 8.13
C LYS A 52 5.01 7.24 7.88
N LEU A 53 5.44 6.54 8.93
CA LEU A 53 6.01 5.20 8.82
C LEU A 53 5.00 4.19 8.27
N ALA A 54 3.76 4.19 8.77
CA ALA A 54 2.70 3.31 8.27
C ALA A 54 2.39 3.57 6.78
N ALA A 55 2.30 4.83 6.37
CA ALA A 55 2.11 5.20 4.97
C ALA A 55 3.30 4.76 4.10
N ALA A 56 4.54 4.97 4.59
CA ALA A 56 5.75 4.56 3.89
C ALA A 56 5.84 3.03 3.73
N LEU A 57 5.52 2.27 4.79
CA LEU A 57 5.46 0.81 4.74
C LEU A 57 4.38 0.34 3.76
N ALA A 58 3.19 0.92 3.83
CA ALA A 58 2.09 0.58 2.94
C ALA A 58 2.42 0.86 1.46
N LEU A 59 3.07 1.99 1.17
CA LEU A 59 3.60 2.30 -0.17
C LEU A 59 4.68 1.31 -0.60
N ALA A 60 5.63 0.98 0.28
CA ALA A 60 6.68 0.02 -0.01
C ALA A 60 6.11 -1.37 -0.31
N THR A 61 5.14 -1.83 0.48
CA THR A 61 4.46 -3.12 0.26
C THR A 61 3.68 -3.13 -1.06
N THR A 62 2.94 -2.06 -1.36
CA THR A 62 2.22 -1.92 -2.64
C THR A 62 3.17 -1.94 -3.82
N THR A 63 4.28 -1.19 -3.73
CA THR A 63 5.29 -1.07 -4.79
C THR A 63 6.04 -2.38 -4.99
N ALA A 64 6.38 -3.10 -3.92
CA ALA A 64 6.98 -4.41 -3.98
C ALA A 64 6.03 -5.44 -4.63
N GLY A 65 4.75 -5.44 -4.25
CA GLY A 65 3.73 -6.28 -4.87
C GLY A 65 3.57 -6.00 -6.37
N LEU A 66 3.53 -4.72 -6.76
CA LEU A 66 3.46 -4.32 -8.17
C LEU A 66 4.72 -4.74 -8.95
N GLY A 67 5.90 -4.53 -8.37
CA GLY A 67 7.17 -4.96 -8.98
C GLY A 67 7.25 -6.47 -9.18
N LEU A 68 6.82 -7.26 -8.19
CA LEU A 68 6.72 -8.71 -8.30
C LEU A 68 5.71 -9.15 -9.37
N PHE A 69 4.57 -8.46 -9.46
CA PHE A 69 3.57 -8.73 -10.48
C PHE A 69 4.13 -8.49 -11.89
N ILE A 70 4.76 -7.33 -12.11
CA ILE A 70 5.37 -6.95 -13.40
C ILE A 70 6.53 -7.90 -13.74
N TRP A 71 7.41 -8.22 -12.79
CA TRP A 71 8.49 -9.18 -13.02
C TRP A 71 7.94 -10.56 -13.41
N SER A 72 6.91 -11.05 -12.71
CA SER A 72 6.27 -12.33 -13.04
C SER A 72 5.65 -12.35 -14.44
N TRP A 73 5.39 -11.17 -15.01
CA TRP A 73 4.81 -10.99 -16.34
C TRP A 73 5.87 -10.88 -17.43
N TYR A 74 6.96 -10.14 -17.20
CA TYR A 74 7.97 -9.83 -18.22
C TYR A 74 9.30 -10.57 -18.08
N GLY A 75 9.70 -10.98 -16.88
CA GLY A 75 11.04 -11.52 -16.61
C GLY A 75 11.24 -12.97 -17.06
N MET A 76 10.23 -13.63 -17.61
CA MET A 76 10.26 -15.03 -18.07
C MET A 76 9.38 -15.24 -19.31
N GLY A 77 9.48 -14.32 -20.28
CA GLY A 77 9.04 -14.52 -21.66
C GLY A 77 10.13 -15.17 -22.50
#